data_AF-A0A1F3B1Y4-F1
#
_entry.id   AF-A0A1F3B1Y4-F1
#
_cell.length_a   1.000
_cell.length_b   1.000
_cell.length_c   1.000
_cell.angle_alpha   90.00
_cell.angle_beta   90.00
_cell.angle_gamma   90.00
#
_symmetry.space_group_name_H-M   'P 1'
#
loop_
_entity.id
_entity.type
_entity.pdbx_description
1 polymer ?
#
loop_
_entity_poly.entity_id
_entity_poly.type
_entity_poly.pdbx_seq_one_letter_code
_entity_poly.pdbx_strand_id
1 'polypeptide(L)'
;MTWSNLQLRILSGLVLAPPVLAVAYFGSPWFNIFLCVLAALLAWEWERMCGNTFGVPMVKIALWSTIAIFMMPDRPQFAGAAIALGLVSVWWSANRFNAKGDPKWSALGLLYIAVPCISLVIVRGGGIQGPETLLWLLAVVWGTDIGAYGFGRIIGGPLLAPRISPRKTWAGFFGGILSAVGLACAVGLLYEISNFVMLAGVSVGVSIISQMGDL
;
A
#
# COMPACT_ATOMS: atom_id res chain seq x y z
N MET A 1 9.84 16.91 20.32
CA MET A 1 9.60 16.95 18.86
C MET A 1 8.95 18.29 18.56
N THR A 2 9.68 19.20 17.93
CA THR A 2 9.23 20.58 17.66
C THR A 2 8.07 20.59 16.67
N TRP A 3 7.15 21.55 16.81
CA TRP A 3 5.99 21.77 15.94
C TRP A 3 6.32 21.76 14.43
N SER A 4 7.55 22.12 14.08
CA SER A 4 8.09 22.04 12.72
C SER A 4 7.99 20.65 12.08
N ASN A 5 8.14 19.56 12.84
CA ASN A 5 8.07 18.20 12.29
C ASN A 5 6.64 17.77 11.96
N LEU A 6 5.65 18.28 12.68
CA LEU A 6 4.24 17.97 12.38
C LEU A 6 3.78 18.75 11.15
N GLN A 7 4.14 20.03 11.06
CA GLN A 7 3.86 20.88 9.90
C GLN A 7 4.47 20.29 8.62
N LEU A 8 5.71 19.78 8.70
CA LEU A 8 6.38 19.17 7.56
C LEU A 8 5.68 17.88 7.06
N ARG A 9 5.15 17.07 7.98
CA ARG A 9 4.36 15.87 7.65
C ARG A 9 3.02 16.20 7.02
N ILE A 10 2.34 17.21 7.53
CA ILE A 10 1.08 17.69 6.97
C ILE A 10 1.32 18.23 5.56
N LEU A 11 2.37 19.03 5.38
CA LEU A 11 2.72 19.60 4.08
C LEU A 11 3.10 18.52 3.07
N SER A 12 3.93 17.53 3.46
CA SER A 12 4.26 16.42 2.57
C SER A 12 3.03 15.60 2.17
N GLY A 13 2.12 15.34 3.12
CA GLY A 13 0.86 14.66 2.83
C GLY A 13 -0.02 15.45 1.86
N LEU A 14 -0.13 16.76 2.07
CA LEU A 14 -0.91 17.66 1.22
C LEU A 14 -0.35 17.76 -0.21
N VAL A 15 0.97 17.62 -0.38
CA VAL A 15 1.62 17.63 -1.71
C VAL A 15 1.50 16.27 -2.41
N LEU A 16 1.58 15.15 -1.66
CA LEU A 16 1.57 13.81 -2.22
C LEU A 16 0.15 13.26 -2.49
N ALA A 17 -0.86 13.68 -1.71
CA ALA A 17 -2.23 13.18 -1.88
C ALA A 17 -2.88 13.60 -3.22
N PRO A 18 -2.79 14.85 -3.70
CA PRO A 18 -3.46 15.27 -4.93
C PRO A 18 -3.01 14.50 -6.18
N PRO A 19 -1.70 14.24 -6.42
CA PRO A 19 -1.27 13.38 -7.54
C PRO A 19 -1.87 11.97 -7.48
N VAL A 20 -1.91 11.35 -6.29
CA VAL A 20 -2.50 10.01 -6.11
C VAL A 20 -3.99 10.03 -6.44
N LEU A 21 -4.73 11.01 -5.91
CA LEU A 21 -6.16 11.17 -6.16
C LEU A 21 -6.45 11.49 -7.64
N ALA A 22 -5.65 12.35 -8.27
CA ALA A 22 -5.80 12.68 -9.68
C ALA A 22 -5.60 11.45 -10.57
N VAL A 23 -4.55 10.69 -10.32
CA VAL A 23 -4.25 9.48 -11.09
C VAL A 23 -5.28 8.36 -10.81
N ALA A 24 -5.74 8.25 -9.57
CA ALA A 24 -6.87 7.41 -9.19
C ALA A 24 -8.20 7.89 -9.78
N TYR A 25 -8.34 9.14 -10.22
CA TYR A 25 -9.52 9.61 -10.94
C TYR A 25 -9.41 9.32 -12.44
N PHE A 26 -8.29 9.67 -13.08
CA PHE A 26 -8.10 9.52 -14.53
C PHE A 26 -7.98 8.07 -15.02
N GLY A 27 -7.47 7.16 -14.19
CA GLY A 27 -7.45 5.73 -14.52
C GLY A 27 -6.42 5.30 -15.55
N SER A 28 -6.67 4.15 -16.16
CA SER A 28 -5.74 3.57 -17.14
C SER A 28 -5.64 4.50 -18.36
N PRO A 29 -4.42 4.80 -18.86
CA PRO A 29 -3.13 4.19 -18.50
C PRO A 29 -2.39 4.90 -17.34
N TRP A 30 -2.81 6.10 -16.95
CA TRP A 30 -2.12 6.94 -15.96
C TRP A 30 -1.95 6.25 -14.61
N PHE A 31 -2.98 5.54 -14.13
CA PHE A 31 -2.94 4.78 -12.89
C PHE A 31 -1.92 3.64 -12.93
N ASN A 32 -1.87 2.93 -14.04
CA ASN A 32 -0.92 1.83 -14.23
C ASN A 32 0.51 2.37 -14.31
N ILE A 33 0.74 3.49 -15.01
CA ILE A 33 2.05 4.15 -15.08
C ILE A 33 2.50 4.59 -13.69
N PHE A 34 1.62 5.21 -12.90
CA PHE A 34 1.92 5.60 -11.53
C PHE A 34 2.30 4.40 -10.66
N LEU A 35 1.56 3.29 -10.75
CA LEU A 35 1.89 2.06 -10.03
C LEU A 35 3.21 1.45 -10.49
N CYS A 36 3.60 1.58 -11.76
CA CYS A 36 4.90 1.13 -12.25
C CYS A 36 6.05 1.97 -11.68
N VAL A 37 5.87 3.30 -11.61
CA VAL A 37 6.83 4.20 -10.95
C VAL A 37 6.94 3.85 -9.47
N LEU A 38 5.81 3.66 -8.79
CA LEU A 38 5.77 3.26 -7.38
C LEU A 38 6.47 1.90 -7.16
N ALA A 39 6.19 0.90 -7.99
CA ALA A 39 6.83 -0.42 -7.92
C ALA A 39 8.35 -0.34 -8.14
N ALA A 40 8.82 0.54 -9.03
CA ALA A 40 10.25 0.76 -9.24
C ALA A 40 10.92 1.40 -8.03
N LEU A 41 10.28 2.39 -7.40
CA LEU A 41 10.76 3.01 -6.16
C LEU A 41 10.79 2.01 -5.00
N LEU A 42 9.73 1.22 -4.83
CA LEU A 42 9.67 0.18 -3.81
C LEU A 42 10.72 -0.93 -4.06
N ALA A 43 10.96 -1.30 -5.32
CA ALA A 43 11.99 -2.27 -5.68
C ALA A 43 13.39 -1.75 -5.32
N TRP A 44 13.63 -0.45 -5.54
CA TRP A 44 14.87 0.20 -5.14
C TRP A 44 15.08 0.20 -3.63
N GLU A 45 14.06 0.57 -2.85
CA GLU A 45 14.14 0.55 -1.39
C GLU A 45 14.30 -0.87 -0.84
N TRP A 46 13.53 -1.83 -1.36
CA TRP A 46 13.58 -3.23 -0.95
C TRP A 46 14.96 -3.85 -1.16
N GLU A 47 15.53 -3.69 -2.36
CA GLU A 47 16.85 -4.24 -2.67
C GLU A 47 17.95 -3.56 -1.86
N ARG A 48 17.81 -2.26 -1.59
CA ARG A 48 18.73 -1.54 -0.71
C ARG A 48 18.73 -2.11 0.70
N MET A 49 17.55 -2.50 1.23
CA MET A 49 17.43 -3.22 2.50
C MET A 49 18.02 -4.63 2.42
N CYS A 50 17.92 -5.30 1.27
CA CYS A 50 18.55 -6.60 1.01
C CYS A 50 20.06 -6.51 0.70
N GLY A 51 20.69 -5.35 0.90
CA GLY A 51 22.13 -5.16 0.76
C GLY A 51 22.62 -4.82 -0.65
N ASN A 52 21.71 -4.48 -1.56
CA ASN A 52 21.99 -4.21 -2.97
C ASN A 52 21.54 -2.80 -3.36
N THR A 53 22.46 -1.90 -3.73
CA THR A 53 22.09 -0.49 -3.98
C THR A 53 21.48 -0.25 -5.35
N PHE A 54 22.04 -0.87 -6.39
CA PHE A 54 21.56 -0.87 -7.76
C PHE A 54 22.02 -2.15 -8.44
N GLY A 55 21.14 -3.16 -8.48
CA GLY A 55 21.49 -4.47 -9.01
C GLY A 55 20.45 -5.04 -9.98
N VAL A 56 20.86 -6.06 -10.71
CA VAL A 56 19.99 -6.81 -11.63
C VAL A 56 18.67 -7.28 -10.98
N PRO A 57 18.65 -7.77 -9.71
CA PRO A 57 17.39 -8.16 -9.07
C PRO A 57 16.39 -7.00 -8.95
N MET A 58 16.84 -5.79 -8.60
CA MET A 58 16.01 -4.58 -8.51
C MET A 58 15.31 -4.28 -9.84
N VAL A 59 16.08 -4.26 -10.93
CA VAL A 59 15.54 -4.01 -12.28
C VAL A 59 14.52 -5.08 -12.67
N LYS A 60 14.79 -6.34 -12.34
CA LYS A 60 13.85 -7.44 -12.61
C LYS A 60 12.58 -7.34 -11.78
N ILE A 61 12.66 -6.97 -10.50
CA ILE A 61 11.48 -6.76 -9.66
C ILE A 61 10.60 -5.67 -10.29
N ALA A 62 11.18 -4.53 -10.66
CA ALA A 62 10.46 -3.43 -11.31
C ALA A 62 9.86 -3.86 -12.68
N LEU A 63 10.63 -4.57 -13.50
CA LEU A 63 10.20 -5.05 -14.81
C LEU A 63 9.03 -6.04 -14.71
N TRP A 64 9.14 -7.07 -13.89
CA TRP A 64 8.10 -8.08 -13.76
C TRP A 64 6.83 -7.54 -13.09
N SER A 65 6.98 -6.62 -12.14
CA SER A 65 5.84 -5.88 -11.57
C SER A 65 5.13 -5.06 -12.65
N THR A 66 5.89 -4.36 -13.50
CA THR A 66 5.35 -3.57 -14.63
C THR A 66 4.58 -4.47 -15.61
N ILE A 67 5.17 -5.58 -16.03
CA ILE A 67 4.51 -6.54 -16.94
C ILE A 67 3.20 -7.04 -16.31
N ALA A 68 3.23 -7.42 -15.04
CA ALA A 68 2.06 -7.94 -14.36
C ALA A 68 0.96 -6.87 -14.19
N ILE A 69 1.31 -5.63 -13.86
CA ILE A 69 0.39 -4.49 -13.76
C ILE A 69 -0.34 -4.25 -15.10
N PHE A 70 0.38 -4.24 -16.22
CA PHE A 70 -0.22 -4.00 -17.54
C PHE A 70 -0.99 -5.21 -18.08
N MET A 71 -0.62 -6.44 -17.72
CA MET A 71 -1.33 -7.63 -18.17
C MET A 71 -2.59 -7.92 -17.35
N MET A 72 -2.69 -7.43 -16.11
CA MET A 72 -3.80 -7.80 -15.22
C MET A 72 -5.20 -7.46 -15.77
N PRO A 73 -5.47 -6.26 -16.34
CA PRO A 73 -6.82 -5.91 -16.75
C PRO A 73 -7.40 -6.81 -17.85
N ASP A 74 -6.60 -7.12 -18.87
CA ASP A 74 -7.08 -7.83 -20.06
C ASP A 74 -6.75 -9.33 -20.04
N ARG A 75 -5.71 -9.71 -19.28
CA ARG A 75 -4.99 -10.99 -19.42
C ARG A 75 -4.42 -11.48 -18.08
N PRO A 76 -5.27 -11.73 -17.06
CA PRO A 76 -4.82 -12.04 -15.70
C PRO A 76 -3.95 -13.31 -15.62
N GLN A 77 -4.18 -14.30 -16.48
CA GLN A 77 -3.33 -15.50 -16.59
C GLN A 77 -1.87 -15.15 -16.97
N PHE A 78 -1.68 -14.14 -17.81
CA PHE A 78 -0.34 -13.68 -18.19
C PHE A 78 0.30 -12.83 -17.09
N ALA A 79 -0.48 -12.10 -16.29
CA ALA A 79 0.02 -11.43 -15.09
C ALA A 79 0.52 -12.44 -14.04
N GLY A 80 -0.24 -13.53 -13.81
CA GLY A 80 0.18 -14.62 -12.94
C GLY A 80 1.44 -15.32 -13.45
N ALA A 81 1.52 -15.60 -14.75
CA ALA A 81 2.72 -16.15 -15.36
C ALA A 81 3.93 -15.20 -15.24
N ALA A 82 3.73 -13.88 -15.40
CA ALA A 82 4.78 -12.88 -15.23
C ALA A 82 5.32 -12.86 -13.80
N ILE A 83 4.47 -12.99 -12.78
CA ILE A 83 4.92 -13.12 -11.39
C ILE A 83 5.73 -14.41 -11.20
N ALA A 84 5.22 -15.55 -11.68
CA ALA A 84 5.90 -16.84 -11.53
C ALA A 84 7.27 -16.87 -12.21
N LEU A 85 7.37 -16.41 -13.46
CA LEU A 85 8.63 -16.27 -14.18
C LEU A 85 9.53 -15.22 -13.52
N GLY A 86 8.94 -14.13 -13.03
CA GLY A 86 9.62 -13.09 -12.29
C GLY A 86 10.33 -13.63 -11.07
N LEU A 87 9.67 -14.46 -10.26
CA LEU A 87 10.23 -15.06 -9.06
C LEU A 87 11.49 -15.87 -9.36
N VAL A 88 11.41 -16.75 -10.36
CA VAL A 88 12.55 -17.56 -10.80
C VAL A 88 13.68 -16.66 -11.30
N SER A 89 13.35 -15.65 -12.10
CA SER A 89 14.35 -14.76 -12.70
C SER A 89 15.07 -13.86 -11.69
N VAL A 90 14.34 -13.39 -10.66
CA VAL A 90 14.85 -12.53 -9.58
C VAL A 90 15.72 -13.37 -8.66
N TRP A 91 15.22 -14.54 -8.23
CA TRP A 91 15.99 -15.49 -7.41
C TRP A 91 17.31 -15.87 -8.09
N TRP A 92 17.26 -16.20 -9.38
CA TRP A 92 18.46 -16.54 -10.15
C TRP A 92 19.44 -15.36 -10.24
N SER A 93 18.96 -14.14 -10.52
CA SER A 93 19.85 -12.97 -10.55
C SER A 93 20.41 -12.61 -9.18
N ALA A 94 19.64 -12.82 -8.10
CA ALA A 94 20.10 -12.52 -6.76
C ALA A 94 21.18 -13.54 -6.35
N ASN A 95 21.00 -14.83 -6.64
CA ASN A 95 22.06 -15.84 -6.49
C ASN A 95 23.35 -15.48 -7.24
N ARG A 96 23.23 -14.88 -8.43
CA ARG A 96 24.38 -14.62 -9.31
C ARG A 96 25.09 -13.31 -9.01
N PHE A 97 24.35 -12.28 -8.65
CA PHE A 97 24.82 -10.89 -8.57
C PHE A 97 24.67 -10.25 -7.18
N ASN A 98 23.87 -10.82 -6.27
CA ASN A 98 23.75 -10.33 -4.91
C ASN A 98 24.71 -11.09 -3.99
N ALA A 99 25.93 -10.57 -3.83
CA ALA A 99 26.97 -11.21 -3.02
C ALA A 99 26.75 -11.08 -1.50
N LYS A 100 25.83 -10.20 -1.06
CA LYS A 100 25.66 -9.84 0.37
C LYS A 100 24.29 -10.17 0.95
N GLY A 101 23.24 -10.22 0.13
CA GLY A 101 21.86 -10.50 0.56
C GLY A 101 21.43 -11.93 0.28
N ASP A 102 20.47 -12.44 1.07
CA ASP A 102 19.82 -13.72 0.77
C ASP A 102 18.92 -13.57 -0.48
N PRO A 103 19.16 -14.36 -1.54
CA PRO A 103 18.38 -14.37 -2.77
C PRO A 103 16.88 -14.59 -2.57
N LYS A 104 16.49 -15.25 -1.47
CA LYS A 104 15.08 -15.45 -1.11
C LYS A 104 14.38 -14.14 -0.77
N TRP A 105 15.05 -13.21 -0.07
CA TRP A 105 14.46 -11.91 0.27
C TRP A 105 14.24 -11.06 -0.97
N SER A 106 15.16 -11.07 -1.92
CA SER A 106 14.97 -10.42 -3.22
C SER A 106 13.75 -10.97 -3.97
N ALA A 107 13.62 -12.30 -4.03
CA ALA A 107 12.48 -12.94 -4.71
C ALA A 107 11.14 -12.64 -3.99
N LEU A 108 11.12 -12.66 -2.66
CA LEU A 108 9.95 -12.28 -1.87
C LEU A 108 9.54 -10.81 -2.08
N GLY A 109 10.51 -9.93 -2.32
CA GLY A 109 10.26 -8.53 -2.68
C GLY A 109 9.35 -8.38 -3.90
N LEU A 110 9.50 -9.25 -4.90
CA LEU A 110 8.61 -9.24 -6.06
C LEU A 110 7.15 -9.51 -5.66
N LEU A 111 6.89 -10.51 -4.82
CA LEU A 111 5.53 -10.79 -4.34
C LEU A 111 4.99 -9.64 -3.51
N TYR A 112 5.81 -9.13 -2.59
CA TYR A 112 5.45 -8.08 -1.67
C TYR A 112 5.10 -6.75 -2.39
N ILE A 113 5.71 -6.50 -3.54
CA ILE A 113 5.45 -5.28 -4.34
C ILE A 113 4.38 -5.52 -5.40
N ALA A 114 4.51 -6.57 -6.20
CA ALA A 114 3.64 -6.80 -7.36
C ALA A 114 2.20 -7.12 -6.93
N VAL A 115 2.00 -7.92 -5.88
CA VAL A 115 0.65 -8.36 -5.47
C VAL A 115 -0.21 -7.18 -5.00
N PRO A 116 0.25 -6.26 -4.11
CA PRO A 116 -0.51 -5.07 -3.76
C PRO A 116 -0.76 -4.15 -4.97
N CYS A 117 0.24 -3.90 -5.82
CA CYS A 117 0.07 -3.07 -7.01
C CYS A 117 -1.01 -3.62 -7.95
N ILE A 118 -0.97 -4.92 -8.23
CA ILE A 118 -1.96 -5.59 -9.08
C ILE A 118 -3.34 -5.56 -8.41
N SER A 119 -3.41 -5.76 -7.09
CA SER A 119 -4.68 -5.69 -6.34
C SER A 119 -5.34 -4.31 -6.48
N LEU A 120 -4.55 -3.23 -6.45
CA LEU A 120 -5.05 -1.88 -6.70
C LEU A 120 -5.58 -1.70 -8.13
N VAL A 121 -4.96 -2.33 -9.14
CA VAL A 121 -5.48 -2.36 -10.52
C VAL A 121 -6.82 -3.09 -10.58
N ILE A 122 -6.95 -4.23 -9.90
CA ILE A 122 -8.21 -5.01 -9.86
C ILE A 122 -9.33 -4.20 -9.20
N VAL A 123 -9.07 -3.64 -8.02
CA VAL A 123 -10.05 -2.82 -7.29
C VAL A 123 -10.52 -1.66 -8.15
N ARG A 124 -9.59 -0.97 -8.79
CA ARG A 124 -9.91 0.14 -9.69
C ARG A 124 -10.68 -0.30 -10.94
N GLY A 125 -10.34 -1.48 -11.49
CA GLY A 125 -10.93 -2.03 -12.70
C GLY A 125 -12.29 -2.70 -12.50
N GLY A 126 -12.84 -2.73 -11.27
CA GLY A 126 -14.09 -3.40 -10.89
C GLY A 126 -15.39 -2.81 -11.46
N GLY A 127 -15.36 -2.19 -12.63
CA GLY A 127 -16.52 -1.56 -13.28
C GLY A 127 -16.79 -0.14 -12.79
N ILE A 128 -18.06 0.28 -12.83
CA ILE A 128 -18.48 1.67 -12.57
C ILE A 128 -18.10 2.11 -11.14
N GLN A 129 -18.17 1.20 -10.17
CA GLN A 129 -17.85 1.45 -8.75
C GLN A 129 -16.35 1.31 -8.42
N GLY A 130 -15.51 0.93 -9.38
CA GLY A 130 -14.08 0.70 -9.14
C GLY A 130 -13.32 1.95 -8.63
N PRO A 131 -13.50 3.14 -9.23
CA PRO A 131 -12.95 4.38 -8.72
C PRO A 131 -13.42 4.73 -7.30
N GLU A 132 -14.71 4.53 -7.02
CA GLU A 132 -15.34 4.84 -5.73
C GLU A 132 -14.79 3.91 -4.64
N THR A 133 -14.68 2.62 -4.96
CA THR A 133 -14.09 1.61 -4.07
C THR A 133 -12.62 1.90 -3.78
N LEU A 134 -11.86 2.35 -4.78
CA LEU A 134 -10.47 2.76 -4.58
C LEU A 134 -10.36 3.99 -3.66
N LEU A 135 -11.21 5.00 -3.85
CA LEU A 135 -11.23 6.20 -3.01
C LEU A 135 -11.66 5.88 -1.57
N TRP A 136 -12.65 5.00 -1.40
CA TRP A 136 -13.02 4.46 -0.10
C TRP A 136 -11.85 3.75 0.57
N LEU A 137 -11.14 2.87 -0.16
CA LEU A 137 -9.98 2.14 0.37
C LEU A 137 -8.88 3.09 0.84
N LEU A 138 -8.54 4.11 0.03
CA LEU A 138 -7.56 5.12 0.39
C LEU A 138 -8.00 5.92 1.64
N ALA A 139 -9.26 6.33 1.69
CA ALA A 139 -9.81 7.05 2.84
C ALA A 139 -9.74 6.23 4.14
N VAL A 140 -10.07 4.93 4.07
CA VAL A 140 -10.01 4.01 5.20
C VAL A 140 -8.58 3.82 5.70
N VAL A 141 -7.62 3.58 4.79
CA VAL A 141 -6.21 3.37 5.15
C VAL A 141 -5.60 4.65 5.72
N TRP A 142 -5.73 5.78 5.02
CA TRP A 142 -5.20 7.06 5.49
C TRP A 142 -5.87 7.52 6.78
N GLY A 143 -7.18 7.30 6.90
CA GLY A 143 -7.94 7.54 8.13
C GLY A 143 -7.44 6.72 9.31
N THR A 144 -7.14 5.45 9.07
CA THR A 144 -6.58 4.55 10.07
C THR A 144 -5.26 5.09 10.60
N ASP A 145 -4.34 5.48 9.72
CA ASP A 145 -3.01 5.96 10.10
C ASP A 145 -3.07 7.30 10.85
N ILE A 146 -3.88 8.25 10.34
CA ILE A 146 -4.07 9.56 10.95
C ILE A 146 -4.75 9.41 12.33
N GLY A 147 -5.80 8.58 12.40
CA GLY A 147 -6.53 8.30 13.65
C GLY A 147 -5.65 7.62 14.68
N ALA A 148 -4.92 6.57 14.28
CA ALA A 148 -4.04 5.84 15.17
C ALA A 148 -2.94 6.73 15.76
N TYR A 149 -2.36 7.60 14.94
CA TYR A 149 -1.39 8.59 15.41
C TYR A 149 -2.03 9.66 16.31
N GLY A 150 -3.16 10.24 15.90
CA GLY A 150 -3.84 11.32 16.61
C GLY A 150 -4.34 10.90 17.98
N PHE A 151 -5.19 9.87 18.03
CA PHE A 151 -5.73 9.34 19.27
C PHE A 151 -4.65 8.71 20.14
N GLY A 152 -3.69 8.00 19.54
CA GLY A 152 -2.58 7.40 20.27
C GLY A 152 -1.72 8.43 20.99
N ARG A 153 -1.55 9.63 20.41
CA ARG A 153 -0.77 10.73 21.01
C ARG A 153 -1.57 11.56 22.01
N ILE A 154 -2.86 11.80 21.76
CA ILE A 154 -3.71 12.63 22.63
C ILE A 154 -4.13 11.86 23.89
N ILE A 155 -4.60 10.63 23.73
CA ILE A 155 -5.11 9.80 24.82
C ILE A 155 -3.97 9.04 25.51
N GLY A 156 -3.01 8.54 24.74
CA GLY A 156 -1.91 7.73 25.28
C GLY A 156 -2.36 6.36 25.78
N GLY A 157 -1.82 5.94 26.93
CA GLY A 157 -2.20 4.67 27.57
C GLY A 157 -1.27 3.49 27.26
N PRO A 158 -1.71 2.25 27.54
CA PRO A 158 -0.85 1.07 27.44
C PRO A 158 -0.41 0.79 26.01
N LEU A 159 0.84 0.36 25.87
CA LEU A 159 1.43 -0.05 24.60
C LEU A 159 0.79 -1.34 24.10
N LEU A 160 0.49 -1.37 22.80
CA LEU A 160 -0.14 -2.51 22.13
C LEU A 160 0.86 -3.68 21.99
N ALA A 161 2.06 -3.39 21.47
CA ALA A 161 3.07 -4.39 21.18
C ALA A 161 4.48 -3.90 21.58
N PRO A 162 4.83 -3.87 22.87
CA PRO A 162 6.09 -3.27 23.36
C PRO A 162 7.37 -3.87 22.76
N ARG A 163 7.33 -5.15 22.37
CA ARG A 163 8.47 -5.87 21.81
C ARG A 163 8.70 -5.62 20.31
N ILE A 164 7.66 -5.22 19.58
CA ILE A 164 7.68 -5.08 18.12
C ILE A 164 7.66 -3.60 17.73
N SER A 165 6.76 -2.81 18.33
CA SER A 165 6.61 -1.38 18.07
C SER A 165 6.45 -0.59 19.36
N PRO A 166 7.51 0.12 19.83
CA PRO A 166 7.52 0.77 21.14
C PRO A 166 6.63 2.03 21.23
N ARG A 167 5.95 2.42 20.14
CA ARG A 167 5.16 3.65 20.06
C ARG A 167 3.66 3.43 19.80
N LYS A 168 3.21 2.21 19.51
CA LYS A 168 1.79 1.91 19.26
C LYS A 168 1.05 1.69 20.59
N THR A 169 -0.07 2.39 20.78
CA THR A 169 -0.94 2.30 21.96
C THR A 169 -2.29 1.68 21.61
N TRP A 170 -2.95 1.07 22.60
CA TRP A 170 -4.32 0.58 22.44
C TRP A 170 -5.33 1.69 22.09
N ALA A 171 -5.15 2.89 22.66
CA ALA A 171 -5.97 4.04 22.31
C ALA A 171 -5.79 4.45 20.84
N GLY A 172 -4.56 4.38 20.33
CA GLY A 172 -4.28 4.56 18.90
C GLY A 172 -4.98 3.50 18.06
N PHE A 173 -4.90 2.22 18.45
CA PHE A 173 -5.53 1.13 17.69
C PHE A 173 -7.03 1.35 17.48
N PHE A 174 -7.77 1.61 18.57
CA PHE A 174 -9.21 1.88 18.49
C PHE A 174 -9.54 3.21 17.83
N GLY A 175 -8.70 4.24 18.03
CA GLY A 175 -8.84 5.52 17.35
C GLY A 175 -8.68 5.41 15.84
N GLY A 176 -7.75 4.58 15.36
CA GLY A 176 -7.58 4.26 13.95
C GLY A 176 -8.83 3.62 13.35
N ILE A 177 -9.40 2.61 14.04
CA ILE A 177 -10.64 1.95 13.60
C ILE A 177 -11.80 2.95 13.54
N LEU A 178 -11.94 3.81 14.57
CA LEU A 178 -13.01 4.80 14.60
C LEU A 178 -12.89 5.81 13.46
N SER A 179 -11.67 6.32 13.19
CA SER A 179 -11.42 7.21 12.06
C SER A 179 -11.67 6.53 10.71
N ALA A 180 -11.28 5.26 10.57
CA ALA A 180 -11.51 4.48 9.37
C ALA A 180 -13.01 4.34 9.05
N VAL A 181 -13.81 3.97 10.06
CA VAL A 181 -15.27 3.85 9.92
C VAL A 181 -15.91 5.21 9.64
N GLY A 182 -15.49 6.27 10.34
CA GLY A 182 -16.01 7.62 10.11
C GLY A 182 -15.78 8.10 8.67
N LEU A 183 -14.56 7.94 8.15
CA LEU A 183 -14.26 8.31 6.77
C LEU A 183 -14.94 7.39 5.75
N ALA A 184 -15.06 6.10 6.04
CA ALA A 184 -15.82 5.17 5.20
C ALA A 184 -17.28 5.60 5.05
N CYS A 185 -17.95 5.94 6.16
CA CYS A 185 -19.32 6.44 6.12
C CYS A 185 -19.42 7.78 5.37
N ALA A 186 -18.45 8.69 5.53
CA ALA A 186 -18.41 9.94 4.79
C ALA A 186 -18.31 9.70 3.27
N VAL A 187 -17.45 8.78 2.84
CA VAL A 187 -17.35 8.37 1.43
C VAL A 187 -18.65 7.69 0.97
N GLY A 188 -19.25 6.83 1.79
CA GLY A 188 -20.52 6.18 1.49
C GLY A 188 -21.67 7.16 1.26
N LEU A 189 -21.71 8.27 2.01
CA LEU A 189 -22.69 9.34 1.80
C LEU A 189 -22.47 10.07 0.47
N LEU A 190 -21.22 10.29 0.05
CA LEU A 190 -20.90 10.96 -1.21
C LEU A 190 -21.29 10.13 -2.45
N TYR A 191 -21.25 8.81 -2.33
CA TYR A 191 -21.58 7.87 -3.42
C TYR A 191 -22.93 7.18 -3.24
N GLU A 192 -23.79 7.71 -2.37
CA GLU A 192 -25.15 7.20 -2.13
C GLU A 192 -25.22 5.69 -1.79
N ILE A 193 -24.19 5.19 -1.10
CA ILE A 193 -24.13 3.79 -0.66
C ILE A 193 -25.11 3.59 0.49
N SER A 194 -26.13 2.76 0.27
CA SER A 194 -27.20 2.54 1.25
C SER A 194 -26.83 1.61 2.41
N ASN A 195 -25.87 0.69 2.21
CA ASN A 195 -25.52 -0.33 3.20
C ASN A 195 -24.33 0.09 4.08
N PHE A 196 -24.58 1.02 5.00
CA PHE A 196 -23.57 1.53 5.95
C PHE A 196 -23.03 0.46 6.90
N VAL A 197 -23.84 -0.55 7.25
CA VAL A 197 -23.42 -1.64 8.16
C VAL A 197 -22.35 -2.49 7.50
N MET A 198 -22.57 -2.90 6.25
CA MET A 198 -21.57 -3.64 5.49
C MET A 198 -20.32 -2.78 5.28
N LEU A 199 -20.48 -1.51 4.90
CA LEU A 199 -19.37 -0.59 4.67
C LEU A 199 -18.49 -0.45 5.92
N ALA A 200 -19.10 -0.21 7.09
CA ALA A 200 -18.40 -0.12 8.36
C ALA A 200 -17.71 -1.44 8.72
N GLY A 201 -18.39 -2.58 8.55
CA GLY A 201 -17.83 -3.91 8.82
C GLY A 201 -16.58 -4.20 8.00
N VAL A 202 -16.61 -3.92 6.69
CA VAL A 202 -15.43 -4.09 5.81
C VAL A 202 -14.32 -3.09 6.18
N SER A 203 -14.66 -1.83 6.49
CA SER A 203 -13.68 -0.82 6.91
C SER A 203 -12.95 -1.17 8.20
N VAL A 204 -13.63 -1.79 9.18
CA VAL A 204 -12.98 -2.33 10.38
C VAL A 204 -11.95 -3.39 9.99
N GLY A 205 -12.33 -4.33 9.12
CA GLY A 205 -11.43 -5.38 8.65
C GLY A 205 -10.19 -4.82 7.95
N VAL A 206 -10.38 -3.88 7.02
CA VAL A 206 -9.28 -3.20 6.31
C VAL A 206 -8.39 -2.42 7.27
N SER A 207 -8.98 -1.71 8.24
CA SER A 207 -8.22 -0.96 9.25
C SER A 207 -7.33 -1.87 10.09
N ILE A 208 -7.84 -3.03 10.52
CA ILE A 208 -7.06 -4.02 11.27
C ILE A 208 -5.90 -4.56 10.41
N ILE A 209 -6.17 -4.93 9.15
CA ILE A 209 -5.14 -5.44 8.23
C ILE A 209 -4.06 -4.37 7.99
N SER A 210 -4.45 -3.11 7.81
CA SER A 210 -3.52 -1.99 7.64
C SER A 210 -2.59 -1.83 8.86
N GLN A 211 -3.16 -1.85 10.07
CA GLN A 211 -2.38 -1.72 11.29
C GLN A 211 -1.47 -2.93 11.56
N MET A 212 -1.88 -4.12 11.14
CA MET A 212 -1.07 -5.35 11.19
C MET A 212 0.09 -5.30 10.19
N GLY A 213 -0.11 -4.76 8.99
CA GLY A 213 0.96 -4.59 8.01
C GLY A 213 2.06 -3.62 8.45
N ASP A 214 1.73 -2.68 9.34
CA ASP A 214 2.66 -1.71 9.92
C ASP A 214 3.29 -2.19 11.25
N LEU A 215 2.94 -3.37 11.75
CA LEU A 215 3.58 -3.97 12.95
C LEU A 215 4.81 -4.78 12.55
#